data_AF-A0A7S2BES9-F1
#
_entry.id   AF-A0A7S2BES9-F1
#
_cell.length_a   1.000
_cell.length_b   1.000
_cell.length_c   1.000
_cell.angle_alpha   90.00
_cell.angle_beta   90.00
_cell.angle_gamma   90.00
#
_symmetry.space_group_name_H-M   'P 1'
#
loop_
_entity.id
_entity.type
_entity.pdbx_description
1 polymer ?
#
loop_
_entity_poly.entity_id
_entity_poly.type
_entity_poly.pdbx_seq_one_letter_code
_entity_poly.pdbx_strand_id
1 'polypeptide(L)'
;SESTVEFRNIAFTNAKGQLFGGALSLFSSTATIVNSTFHNNSAYNGGAIFGKASHVTILSSTFELNTADSYGGAIRIVVQNSTAVISSTFKSNSATYGGAISTRLCTATTVESSLFEANSARRDGGALRL
;
A
#
# COMPACT_ATOMS: atom_id res chain seq x y z
N SER A 1 4.58 -18.80 -13.74
CA SER A 1 4.83 -19.07 -12.31
C SER A 1 4.51 -17.81 -11.53
N GLU A 2 3.86 -17.92 -10.37
CA GLU A 2 3.77 -16.78 -9.46
C GLU A 2 5.19 -16.43 -9.00
N SER A 3 5.55 -15.15 -9.09
CA SER A 3 6.85 -14.68 -8.60
C SER A 3 6.74 -14.36 -7.12
N THR A 4 7.70 -14.82 -6.33
CA THR A 4 7.76 -14.54 -4.90
C THR A 4 8.95 -13.63 -4.61
N VAL A 5 8.72 -12.59 -3.83
CA VAL A 5 9.76 -11.65 -3.41
C VAL A 5 9.60 -11.31 -1.93
N GLU A 6 10.73 -11.09 -1.27
CA GLU A 6 10.79 -10.67 0.11
C GLU A 6 11.70 -9.45 0.25
N PHE A 7 11.18 -8.42 0.92
CA PHE A 7 11.93 -7.21 1.25
C PHE A 7 12.04 -7.09 2.76
N ARG A 8 13.27 -6.97 3.26
CA ARG A 8 13.57 -6.79 4.69
C ARG A 8 14.51 -5.63 4.87
N ASN A 9 14.18 -4.72 5.79
CA ASN A 9 15.06 -3.60 6.16
C ASN A 9 15.40 -2.71 4.95
N ILE A 10 14.45 -2.50 4.05
CA ILE A 10 14.64 -1.68 2.84
C ILE A 10 13.93 -0.33 2.99
N ALA A 11 14.52 0.71 2.41
CA ALA A 11 13.88 2.01 2.24
C ALA A 11 13.59 2.26 0.75
N PHE A 12 12.31 2.41 0.42
CA PHE A 12 11.85 2.87 -0.89
C PHE A 12 11.45 4.34 -0.76
N THR A 13 12.22 5.23 -1.39
CA THR A 13 12.05 6.68 -1.22
C THR A 13 11.98 7.40 -2.55
N ASN A 14 11.11 8.42 -2.64
CA ASN A 14 10.99 9.32 -3.79
C ASN A 14 10.74 8.60 -5.13
N ALA A 15 10.19 7.39 -5.09
CA ALA A 15 9.93 6.61 -6.29
C ALA A 15 8.61 7.06 -6.93
N LYS A 16 8.60 7.15 -8.26
CA LYS A 16 7.47 7.66 -9.05
C LYS A 16 7.05 6.66 -10.12
N GLY A 17 5.83 6.15 -9.97
CA GLY A 17 5.17 5.27 -10.92
C GLY A 17 4.15 6.07 -11.73
N GLN A 18 4.04 5.83 -13.04
CA GLN A 18 3.09 6.58 -13.85
C GLN A 18 1.64 6.18 -13.55
N LEU A 19 1.36 4.87 -13.53
CA LEU A 19 0.00 4.33 -13.39
C LEU A 19 -0.21 3.54 -12.09
N PHE A 20 0.85 2.88 -11.64
CA PHE A 20 0.84 1.91 -10.56
C PHE A 20 2.05 2.15 -9.68
N GLY A 21 1.91 1.88 -8.38
CA GLY A 21 2.98 1.57 -7.44
C GLY A 21 4.25 2.37 -7.64
N GLY A 22 4.41 3.49 -6.93
CA GLY A 22 5.59 4.33 -7.07
C GLY A 22 6.89 3.59 -6.80
N ALA A 23 6.87 2.73 -5.78
CA ALA A 23 7.99 1.86 -5.43
C ALA A 23 7.81 0.44 -5.99
N LEU A 24 6.64 -0.18 -5.80
CA LEU A 24 6.41 -1.58 -6.15
C LEU A 24 5.10 -1.75 -6.92
N SER A 25 5.19 -2.37 -8.09
CA SER A 25 4.04 -2.80 -8.89
C SER A 25 4.01 -4.32 -8.98
N LEU A 26 3.05 -4.93 -8.29
CA LEU A 26 2.92 -6.37 -8.14
C LEU A 26 1.76 -6.89 -9.00
N PHE A 27 2.06 -7.82 -9.90
CA PHE A 27 1.09 -8.48 -10.76
C PHE A 27 1.27 -9.99 -10.63
N SER A 28 0.24 -10.71 -10.20
CA SER A 28 0.28 -12.18 -10.08
C SER A 28 1.51 -12.66 -9.29
N SER A 29 1.77 -12.01 -8.15
CA SER A 29 2.99 -12.18 -7.35
C SER A 29 2.68 -12.31 -5.86
N THR A 30 3.60 -12.90 -5.10
CA THR A 30 3.56 -12.91 -3.64
C THR A 30 4.68 -12.03 -3.10
N ALA A 31 4.33 -11.06 -2.26
CA ALA A 31 5.29 -10.13 -1.66
C ALA A 31 5.16 -10.11 -0.13
N THR A 32 6.27 -10.34 0.55
CA THR A 32 6.41 -10.15 1.99
C THR A 32 7.34 -8.96 2.24
N ILE A 33 6.85 -7.99 3.01
CA ILE A 33 7.55 -6.74 3.31
C ILE A 33 7.66 -6.63 4.83
N VAL A 34 8.89 -6.60 5.32
CA VAL A 34 9.17 -6.61 6.76
C VAL A 34 10.10 -5.48 7.12
N ASN A 35 9.79 -4.76 8.19
CA ASN A 35 10.67 -3.74 8.78
C ASN A 35 11.22 -2.76 7.74
N SER A 36 10.35 -2.32 6.83
CA SER A 36 10.74 -1.50 5.67
C SER A 36 10.04 -0.15 5.70
N THR A 37 10.63 0.83 5.02
CA THR A 37 10.10 2.19 4.95
C THR A 37 9.74 2.55 3.52
N PHE A 38 8.55 3.10 3.32
CA PHE A 38 8.08 3.69 2.07
C PHE A 38 7.81 5.16 2.33
N HIS A 39 8.68 6.02 1.81
CA HIS A 39 8.64 7.45 2.08
C HIS A 39 8.54 8.27 0.80
N ASN A 40 7.56 9.17 0.74
CA ASN A 40 7.40 10.13 -0.37
C ASN A 40 7.35 9.46 -1.76
N ASN A 41 6.68 8.31 -1.87
CA ASN A 41 6.46 7.66 -3.16
C ASN A 41 5.13 8.13 -3.77
N SER A 42 5.07 8.17 -5.09
CA SER A 42 3.86 8.61 -5.80
C SER A 42 3.52 7.78 -7.02
N ALA A 43 2.22 7.61 -7.27
CA ALA A 43 1.68 7.01 -8.49
C ALA A 43 0.21 7.36 -8.72
N TYR A 44 -0.35 7.00 -9.86
CA TYR A 44 -1.80 7.18 -10.08
C TYR A 44 -2.65 6.25 -9.17
N ASN A 45 -2.19 5.00 -8.93
CA ASN A 45 -2.78 4.05 -7.98
C ASN A 45 -1.71 3.46 -7.07
N GLY A 46 -1.94 3.53 -5.75
CA GLY A 46 -0.99 2.99 -4.78
C GLY A 46 0.30 3.79 -4.79
N GLY A 47 0.36 4.89 -4.03
CA GLY A 47 1.48 5.82 -4.12
C GLY A 47 2.83 5.15 -3.87
N ALA A 48 2.87 4.17 -2.97
CA ALA A 48 4.00 3.28 -2.79
C ALA A 48 3.81 1.93 -3.50
N ILE A 49 2.73 1.22 -3.17
CA ILE A 49 2.52 -0.17 -3.60
C ILE A 49 1.21 -0.29 -4.35
N PHE A 50 1.27 -0.88 -5.54
CA PHE A 50 0.11 -1.39 -6.25
C PHE A 50 0.19 -2.91 -6.35
N GLY A 51 -0.89 -3.61 -6.00
CA GLY A 51 -1.01 -5.05 -6.15
C GLY A 51 -2.27 -5.43 -6.94
N LYS A 52 -2.11 -6.24 -7.99
CA LYS A 52 -3.20 -6.87 -8.74
C LYS A 52 -3.03 -8.37 -8.75
N ALA A 53 -4.06 -9.12 -8.36
CA ALA A 53 -4.01 -10.58 -8.32
C ALA A 53 -2.78 -11.10 -7.56
N SER A 54 -2.37 -10.39 -6.52
CA SER A 54 -1.15 -10.68 -5.77
C SER A 54 -1.48 -11.14 -4.35
N HIS A 55 -0.49 -11.54 -3.56
CA HIS A 55 -0.62 -11.73 -2.11
C HIS A 55 0.38 -10.79 -1.45
N VAL A 56 -0.07 -9.93 -0.53
CA VAL A 56 0.77 -8.88 0.05
C VAL A 56 0.66 -8.93 1.57
N THR A 57 1.79 -9.22 2.20
CA THR A 57 1.95 -9.25 3.65
C THR A 57 2.93 -8.17 4.07
N ILE A 58 2.50 -7.28 4.96
CA ILE A 58 3.27 -6.13 5.43
C ILE A 58 3.36 -6.22 6.95
N LEU A 59 4.59 -6.27 7.46
CA LEU A 59 4.89 -6.46 8.87
C LEU A 59 5.83 -5.36 9.35
N SER A 60 5.47 -4.72 10.46
CA SER A 60 6.33 -3.77 11.17
C SER A 60 6.95 -2.69 10.28
N SER A 61 6.19 -2.19 9.30
CA SER A 61 6.70 -1.29 8.27
C SER A 61 6.06 0.09 8.36
N THR A 62 6.73 1.10 7.80
CA THR A 62 6.27 2.49 7.83
C THR A 62 5.99 3.00 6.43
N PHE A 63 4.82 3.60 6.22
CA PHE A 63 4.40 4.28 5.00
C PHE A 63 4.12 5.73 5.34
N GLU A 64 4.97 6.63 4.86
CA GLU A 64 4.89 8.05 5.19
C GLU A 64 4.92 8.93 3.93
N LEU A 65 4.05 9.94 3.91
CA LEU A 65 3.99 10.95 2.84
C LEU A 65 3.82 10.37 1.42
N ASN A 66 3.26 9.16 1.29
CA ASN A 66 2.98 8.59 -0.01
C ASN A 66 1.67 9.15 -0.56
N THR A 67 1.64 9.42 -1.87
CA THR A 67 0.51 10.07 -2.52
C THR A 67 0.04 9.29 -3.74
N ALA A 68 -1.28 9.13 -3.88
CA ALA A 68 -1.88 8.58 -5.10
C ALA A 68 -2.99 9.48 -5.66
N ASP A 69 -3.02 9.68 -6.97
CA ASP A 69 -4.07 10.51 -7.57
C ASP A 69 -5.47 9.91 -7.38
N SER A 70 -5.57 8.57 -7.48
CA SER A 70 -6.85 7.86 -7.51
C SER A 70 -7.14 7.11 -6.20
N TYR A 71 -6.45 6.01 -5.94
CA TYR A 71 -6.77 5.12 -4.83
C TYR A 71 -5.53 4.74 -4.03
N GLY A 72 -5.66 4.74 -2.71
CA GLY A 72 -4.64 4.24 -1.78
C GLY A 72 -3.38 5.09 -1.81
N GLY A 73 -3.31 6.12 -0.97
CA GLY A 73 -2.17 7.04 -0.97
C GLY A 73 -0.84 6.33 -0.74
N ALA A 74 -0.84 5.27 0.08
CA ALA A 74 0.27 4.35 0.18
C ALA A 74 0.03 3.09 -0.65
N ILE A 75 -1.06 2.37 -0.38
CA ILE A 75 -1.25 1.00 -0.88
C ILE A 75 -2.58 0.89 -1.60
N ARG A 76 -2.53 0.34 -2.82
CA ARG A 76 -3.71 -0.05 -3.59
C ARG A 76 -3.69 -1.53 -3.94
N ILE A 77 -4.69 -2.27 -3.49
CA ILE A 77 -4.82 -3.71 -3.79
C ILE A 77 -6.13 -4.03 -4.52
N VAL A 78 -6.05 -4.64 -5.72
CA VAL A 78 -7.20 -5.06 -6.52
C VAL A 78 -7.22 -6.55 -6.81
N VAL A 79 -8.42 -7.14 -6.80
CA VAL A 79 -8.67 -8.51 -7.30
C VAL A 79 -7.70 -9.49 -6.65
N GLN A 80 -7.82 -9.70 -5.34
CA GLN A 80 -6.81 -10.40 -4.55
C GLN A 80 -7.46 -11.34 -3.54
N ASN A 81 -6.79 -12.46 -3.23
CA ASN A 81 -7.29 -13.37 -2.21
C ASN A 81 -7.11 -12.74 -0.82
N SER A 82 -5.88 -12.47 -0.35
CA SER A 82 -5.66 -11.94 1.00
C SER A 82 -4.60 -10.84 1.07
N THR A 83 -4.87 -9.79 1.84
CA THR A 83 -3.88 -8.76 2.23
C THR A 83 -3.77 -8.73 3.75
N ALA A 84 -2.55 -8.69 4.28
CA ALA A 84 -2.29 -8.56 5.72
C ALA A 84 -1.38 -7.37 6.01
N VAL A 85 -1.79 -6.50 6.92
CA VAL A 85 -1.03 -5.35 7.40
C VAL A 85 -0.98 -5.42 8.92
N ILE A 86 0.19 -5.69 9.47
CA ILE A 86 0.35 -6.00 10.90
C ILE A 86 1.45 -5.10 11.48
N SER A 87 1.18 -4.53 12.65
CA SER A 87 2.13 -3.73 13.43
C SER A 87 2.78 -2.59 12.64
N SER A 88 2.07 -2.02 11.67
CA SER A 88 2.63 -1.07 10.71
C SER A 88 2.09 0.35 10.93
N THR A 89 2.82 1.34 10.46
CA THR A 89 2.43 2.75 10.60
C THR A 89 2.17 3.37 9.23
N PHE A 90 1.02 4.04 9.10
CA PHE A 90 0.65 4.83 7.94
C PHE A 90 0.48 6.28 8.37
N LYS A 91 1.37 7.16 7.94
CA LYS A 91 1.39 8.56 8.34
C LYS A 91 1.31 9.51 7.15
N SER A 92 0.39 10.47 7.21
CA SER A 92 0.30 11.56 6.23
C SER A 92 0.27 11.11 4.77
N ASN A 93 -0.34 9.95 4.50
CA ASN A 93 -0.55 9.49 3.13
C ASN A 93 -1.85 10.10 2.58
N SER A 94 -1.90 10.35 1.27
CA SER A 94 -3.05 11.02 0.66
C SER A 94 -3.50 10.41 -0.67
N ALA A 95 -4.82 10.37 -0.90
CA ALA A 95 -5.39 10.00 -2.21
C ALA A 95 -6.78 10.59 -2.46
N THR A 96 -7.35 10.36 -3.65
CA THR A 96 -8.78 10.64 -3.85
C THR A 96 -9.66 9.69 -3.00
N TYR A 97 -9.31 8.42 -2.90
CA TYR A 97 -10.03 7.41 -2.13
C TYR A 97 -9.08 6.53 -1.30
N GLY A 98 -9.34 6.36 -0.01
CA GLY A 98 -8.45 5.60 0.88
C GLY A 98 -7.12 6.33 1.07
N GLY A 99 -7.04 7.25 2.04
CA GLY A 99 -5.86 8.11 2.18
C GLY A 99 -4.55 7.36 2.36
N ALA A 100 -4.56 6.23 3.08
CA ALA A 100 -3.44 5.31 3.18
C ALA A 100 -3.65 4.08 2.31
N ILE A 101 -4.69 3.30 2.59
CA ILE A 101 -4.90 2.00 1.97
C ILE A 101 -6.27 1.99 1.30
N SER A 102 -6.32 1.52 0.06
CA SER A 102 -7.57 1.14 -0.59
C SER A 102 -7.50 -0.29 -1.12
N THR A 103 -8.50 -1.10 -0.77
CA THR A 103 -8.71 -2.41 -1.36
C THR A 103 -9.97 -2.40 -2.22
N ARG A 104 -10.08 -3.39 -3.13
CA ARG A 104 -11.28 -3.59 -3.96
C ARG A 104 -11.30 -5.02 -4.47
N LEU A 105 -12.43 -5.71 -4.28
CA LEU A 105 -12.61 -7.12 -4.69
C LEU A 105 -11.53 -8.01 -4.05
N CYS A 106 -11.28 -7.81 -2.76
CA CYS A 106 -10.40 -8.65 -1.96
C CYS A 106 -11.24 -9.63 -1.15
N THR A 107 -10.85 -10.91 -1.09
CA THR A 107 -11.62 -11.89 -0.29
C THR A 107 -11.37 -11.72 1.20
N ALA A 108 -10.18 -11.27 1.58
CA ALA A 108 -9.83 -10.90 2.95
C ALA A 108 -8.87 -9.71 2.99
N THR A 109 -9.07 -8.80 3.94
CA THR A 109 -8.12 -7.75 4.30
C THR A 109 -8.02 -7.70 5.82
N THR A 110 -6.84 -8.03 6.36
CA THR A 110 -6.54 -7.96 7.78
C THR A 110 -5.66 -6.76 8.08
N VAL A 111 -6.08 -5.93 9.02
CA VAL A 111 -5.30 -4.81 9.54
C VAL A 111 -5.26 -4.94 11.05
N GLU A 112 -4.09 -5.15 11.62
CA GLU A 112 -3.92 -5.46 13.04
C GLU A 112 -2.78 -4.65 13.65
N SER A 113 -2.97 -4.19 14.89
CA SER A 113 -1.94 -3.50 15.69
C SER A 113 -1.24 -2.35 14.95
N SER A 114 -1.94 -1.70 14.01
CA SER A 114 -1.37 -0.72 13.09
C SER A 114 -1.89 0.68 13.38
N LEU A 115 -1.03 1.69 13.18
CA LEU A 115 -1.36 3.10 13.40
C LEU A 115 -1.67 3.79 12.07
N PHE A 116 -2.76 4.55 12.03
CA PHE A 116 -3.11 5.43 10.91
C PHE A 116 -3.21 6.86 11.42
N GLU A 117 -2.20 7.68 11.13
CA GLU A 117 -2.09 9.07 11.59
C GLU A 117 -2.13 10.03 10.40
N ALA A 118 -2.97 11.07 10.48
CA ALA A 118 -3.01 12.18 9.52
C ALA A 118 -3.17 11.78 8.03
N ASN A 119 -3.71 10.60 7.74
CA ASN A 119 -4.00 10.20 6.36
C ASN A 119 -5.29 10.87 5.87
N SER A 120 -5.32 11.28 4.61
CA SER A 120 -6.44 12.04 4.05
C SER A 120 -6.92 11.49 2.71
N ALA A 121 -8.23 11.37 2.55
CA ALA A 121 -8.89 11.10 1.27
C ALA A 121 -9.73 12.29 0.83
N ARG A 122 -9.72 12.64 -0.46
CA ARG A 122 -10.57 13.73 -1.00
C ARG A 122 -12.05 13.37 -1.01
N ARG A 123 -12.39 12.07 -1.13
CA ARG A 123 -13.77 11.59 -1.22
C ARG A 123 -14.12 10.67 -0.06
N ASP A 124 -13.67 9.41 -0.10
CA ASP A 124 -14.09 8.38 0.86
C ASP A 124 -12.90 7.67 1.52
N GLY A 125 -13.09 7.25 2.78
CA GLY A 125 -12.14 6.44 3.53
C GLY A 125 -10.89 7.23 3.93
N GLY A 126 -11.04 8.21 4.83
CA GLY A 126 -10.00 9.16 5.24
C GLY A 126 -8.60 8.54 5.37
N ALA A 127 -8.48 7.41 6.06
CA ALA A 127 -7.28 6.57 6.03
C ALA A 127 -7.45 5.26 5.25
N LEU A 128 -8.58 4.58 5.46
CA LEU A 128 -8.80 3.23 4.95
C LEU A 128 -10.11 3.17 4.17
N ARG A 129 -10.08 2.53 3.00
CA ARG A 129 -11.26 2.20 2.19
C ARG A 129 -11.22 0.75 1.76
N LEU A 130 -12.19 -0.05 2.20
CA LEU A 130 -12.28 -1.48 1.92
C LEU A 130 -13.37 -1.79 0.88
#